data_AF-A0A423VJC7-F1
#
_entry.id   AF-A0A423VJC7-F1
#
_cell.length_a   1.000
_cell.length_b   1.000
_cell.length_c   1.000
_cell.angle_alpha   90.00
_cell.angle_beta   90.00
_cell.angle_gamma   90.00
#
_symmetry.space_group_name_H-M   'P 1'
#
loop_
_entity.id
_entity.type
_entity.pdbx_description
1 polymer ?
#
loop_
_entity_poly.entity_id
_entity_poly.type
_entity_poly.pdbx_seq_one_letter_code
_entity_poly.pdbx_strand_id
1 'polypeptide(L)'
;MSAVVSTTIGGTTEVVQMAFTNSQGQVVTSSYTTVLHGTPTSTTEWTIVPTPTHADSAGSPPNNSSTNGDSRTMVYGLNNEEYMLGTFLPTILTVLVAYPVKLISINARLMQPFHTLATTDKAHGATPESSIFQRFDTWLGALSLPRAIKRRQPVIAISDLLVLGAALLTPLAAETVGVHVTDGCQSHCLGNLGVSIAVGRILEALMATMTALLIALVVLLSVFRWRTGVSQNPWSIAGMASLCLDPETRDILRSIPTGLNGSVEDSAIVKVLGKNRYALGDFWVAPNPDVSKSRGYGVIVAGRDNIVRQLLGREDTGGEEAKATKAGYKRTQPFKLLTWWGRCLLIFVFTCILIILTYYESTTSDTRFERFMDSQGFGVNFFFTALGVVVGACMEMVFRSVAIISPYLQLSNHNLQAERSILLSPPTNAFYGIYSAVCQRQLFLGILSFTTILGELVLPVTLSHVPFSLIETYKTQLVCTWLSIAILGLMILVLAASFLTTWPHMPVDPRTVAGAMFYVCDSWMLETLQGMSTMSKKDRDLDVRHLRLRYGYGHLSGAVSGKERVGVDVCDDRGEAAVITRSEKLRYG
;
A
#
# COMPACT_ATOMS: atom_id res chain seq x y z
N MET A 1 -48.16 15.44 10.81
CA MET A 1 -49.27 16.02 11.59
C MET A 1 -49.10 15.56 13.03
N SER A 2 -48.51 16.40 13.88
CA SER A 2 -48.37 16.16 15.32
C SER A 2 -48.38 17.52 16.02
N ALA A 3 -49.39 17.76 16.86
CA ALA A 3 -49.56 18.97 17.64
C ALA A 3 -48.82 18.85 18.97
N VAL A 4 -48.17 19.91 19.43
CA VAL A 4 -47.61 20.02 20.79
C VAL A 4 -48.05 21.35 21.39
N VAL A 5 -48.58 21.27 22.61
CA VAL A 5 -49.15 22.35 23.42
C VAL A 5 -48.03 23.23 24.00
N SER A 6 -48.22 24.55 23.92
CA SER A 6 -47.29 25.55 24.44
C SER A 6 -47.42 25.75 25.95
N THR A 7 -46.29 25.75 26.66
CA THR A 7 -46.18 26.37 27.99
C THR A 7 -45.05 27.39 27.97
N THR A 8 -45.37 28.64 28.32
CA THR A 8 -44.47 29.80 28.28
C THR A 8 -43.87 30.04 29.66
N ILE A 9 -42.55 30.18 29.77
CA ILE A 9 -41.91 30.78 30.96
C ILE A 9 -40.96 31.87 30.46
N GLY A 10 -41.12 33.07 31.01
CA GLY A 10 -40.51 34.31 30.53
C GLY A 10 -39.01 34.43 30.83
N GLY A 11 -38.28 34.96 29.85
CA GLY A 11 -36.92 35.49 29.99
C GLY A 11 -36.87 36.90 29.39
N THR A 12 -36.10 37.79 30.00
CA THR A 12 -35.89 39.17 29.53
C THR A 12 -34.96 39.18 28.30
N THR A 13 -35.42 39.80 27.22
CA THR A 13 -34.66 39.96 25.96
C THR A 13 -34.04 41.36 25.88
N GLU A 14 -32.79 41.45 25.46
CA GLU A 14 -32.13 42.72 25.10
C GLU A 14 -31.94 42.79 23.58
N VAL A 15 -32.34 43.88 22.94
CA VAL A 15 -32.20 44.09 21.48
C VAL A 15 -30.83 44.70 21.21
N VAL A 16 -29.93 43.96 20.57
CA VAL A 16 -28.63 44.44 20.14
C VAL A 16 -28.69 44.79 18.65
N GLN A 17 -28.33 46.03 18.31
CA GLN A 17 -28.24 46.52 16.93
C GLN A 17 -26.78 46.62 16.50
N MET A 18 -26.48 46.09 15.32
CA MET A 18 -25.17 46.13 14.68
C MET A 18 -25.31 46.77 13.30
N ALA A 19 -24.51 47.79 13.02
CA ALA A 19 -24.48 48.45 11.71
C ALA A 19 -23.19 48.08 10.98
N PHE A 20 -23.30 47.71 9.70
CA PHE A 20 -22.15 47.37 8.86
C PHE A 20 -22.27 48.03 7.51
N THR A 21 -21.14 48.38 6.91
CA THR A 21 -21.06 48.98 5.58
C THR A 21 -20.88 47.88 4.53
N ASN A 22 -21.77 47.78 3.56
CA ASN A 22 -21.67 46.82 2.47
C ASN A 22 -20.54 47.19 1.48
N SER A 23 -20.24 46.28 0.54
CA SER A 23 -19.19 46.47 -0.49
C SER A 23 -19.44 47.63 -1.45
N GLN A 24 -20.61 48.29 -1.36
CA GLN A 24 -20.98 49.48 -2.13
C GLN A 24 -20.97 50.76 -1.26
N GLY A 25 -20.50 50.67 0.00
CA GLY A 25 -20.39 51.81 0.90
C GLY A 25 -21.70 52.19 1.63
N GLN A 26 -22.76 51.39 1.53
CA GLN A 26 -24.03 51.64 2.22
C GLN A 26 -24.09 50.95 3.58
N VAL A 27 -24.52 51.69 4.61
CA VAL A 27 -24.65 51.18 5.98
C VAL A 27 -25.97 50.42 6.13
N VAL A 28 -25.88 49.13 6.42
CA VAL A 28 -26.99 48.22 6.69
C VAL A 28 -26.97 47.87 8.18
N THR A 29 -28.11 48.06 8.85
CA THR A 29 -28.25 47.80 10.29
C THR A 29 -29.03 46.52 10.49
N SER A 30 -28.45 45.54 11.19
CA SER A 30 -29.12 44.33 11.64
C SER A 30 -29.36 44.39 13.15
N SER A 31 -30.55 44.01 13.59
CA SER A 31 -30.91 43.92 15.01
C SER A 31 -31.22 42.48 15.38
N TYR A 32 -30.64 41.97 16.46
CA TYR A 32 -31.01 40.68 17.03
C TYR A 32 -31.21 40.79 18.54
N THR A 33 -32.12 39.99 19.07
CA THR A 33 -32.42 39.95 20.51
C THR A 33 -31.61 38.86 21.18
N THR A 34 -30.86 39.20 22.23
CA THR A 34 -30.13 38.23 23.07
C THR A 34 -30.87 38.03 24.38
N VAL A 35 -31.02 36.78 24.81
CA VAL A 35 -31.53 36.44 26.16
C VAL A 35 -30.31 36.30 27.08
N LEU A 36 -30.26 37.08 28.16
CA LEU A 36 -29.19 36.95 29.14
C LEU A 36 -29.43 35.75 30.07
N HIS A 37 -28.43 34.85 30.12
CA HIS A 37 -28.24 33.72 31.05
C HIS A 37 -29.15 32.48 30.92
N GLY A 38 -28.51 31.31 30.77
CA GLY A 38 -29.10 29.98 30.95
C GLY A 38 -28.45 28.89 30.07
N THR A 39 -28.07 27.77 30.67
CA THR A 39 -27.48 26.59 30.01
C THR A 39 -28.42 25.98 28.96
N PRO A 40 -28.01 25.81 27.69
CA PRO A 40 -28.92 25.42 26.62
C PRO A 40 -29.12 23.90 26.56
N THR A 41 -30.36 23.45 26.76
CA THR A 41 -30.86 22.16 26.26
C THR A 41 -32.21 22.40 25.61
N SER A 42 -32.18 22.74 24.32
CA SER A 42 -33.16 22.40 23.27
C SER A 42 -33.12 23.44 22.15
N THR A 43 -33.03 22.97 20.91
CA THR A 43 -33.10 23.73 19.67
C THR A 43 -34.53 24.22 19.42
N THR A 44 -34.69 25.51 19.11
CA THR A 44 -35.92 26.07 18.51
C THR A 44 -35.58 26.74 17.19
N GLU A 45 -36.27 26.31 16.14
CA GLU A 45 -36.23 26.82 14.78
C GLU A 45 -37.25 27.98 14.65
N TRP A 46 -36.88 29.07 13.96
CA TRP A 46 -37.79 30.20 13.68
C TRP A 46 -37.71 30.61 12.21
N THR A 47 -38.86 30.90 11.61
CA THR A 47 -39.01 31.40 10.23
C THR A 47 -39.49 32.85 10.27
N ILE A 48 -38.89 33.75 9.48
CA ILE A 48 -39.33 35.15 9.34
C ILE A 48 -39.73 35.40 7.89
N VAL A 49 -40.93 35.96 7.68
CA VAL A 49 -41.43 36.45 6.39
C VAL A 49 -41.18 37.96 6.31
N PRO A 50 -40.44 38.49 5.32
CA PRO A 50 -40.28 39.93 5.16
C PRO A 50 -41.49 40.55 4.47
N THR A 51 -42.02 41.63 5.05
CA THR A 51 -43.02 42.50 4.43
C THR A 51 -42.29 43.68 3.77
N PRO A 52 -42.47 43.96 2.47
CA PRO A 52 -41.84 45.11 1.83
C PRO A 52 -42.57 46.39 2.27
N THR A 53 -41.84 47.33 2.89
CA THR A 53 -42.36 48.69 3.08
C THR A 53 -41.81 49.55 1.95
N HIS A 54 -42.69 50.02 1.07
CA HIS A 54 -42.37 50.98 0.02
C HIS A 54 -41.93 52.31 0.65
N ALA A 55 -40.84 52.89 0.12
CA ALA A 55 -40.41 54.24 0.45
C ALA A 55 -41.04 55.23 -0.55
N ASP A 56 -41.92 56.10 -0.06
CA ASP A 56 -42.31 57.31 -0.76
C ASP A 56 -41.54 58.53 -0.21
N SER A 57 -41.23 59.44 -1.14
CA SER A 57 -40.37 60.62 -0.95
C SER A 57 -41.05 61.76 -0.18
N ALA A 58 -40.23 62.53 0.57
CA ALA A 58 -40.15 64.01 0.61
C ALA A 58 -40.05 64.64 2.04
N GLY A 59 -38.98 65.42 2.26
CA GLY A 59 -39.05 66.75 2.91
C GLY A 59 -38.66 66.94 4.41
N SER A 60 -37.42 67.42 4.63
CA SER A 60 -36.96 68.36 5.70
C SER A 60 -36.64 67.82 7.13
N PRO A 61 -35.91 68.57 8.01
CA PRO A 61 -34.44 68.60 8.18
C PRO A 61 -33.98 68.13 9.61
N PRO A 62 -32.68 68.14 9.96
CA PRO A 62 -32.09 67.20 10.92
C PRO A 62 -32.24 67.65 12.38
N ASN A 63 -32.41 66.71 13.31
CA ASN A 63 -32.16 66.96 14.73
C ASN A 63 -31.29 65.87 15.32
N ASN A 64 -30.11 66.31 15.76
CA ASN A 64 -29.11 65.55 16.49
C ASN A 64 -29.69 65.01 17.80
N SER A 65 -29.54 63.71 18.02
CA SER A 65 -29.19 63.19 19.34
C SER A 65 -28.18 62.08 19.16
N SER A 66 -26.92 62.47 19.37
CA SER A 66 -25.77 61.59 19.47
C SER A 66 -25.89 60.73 20.72
N THR A 67 -26.38 59.50 20.57
CA THR A 67 -26.13 58.44 21.54
C THR A 67 -24.99 57.60 20.97
N ASN A 68 -23.76 57.88 21.42
CA ASN A 68 -22.59 57.06 21.15
C ASN A 68 -22.80 55.69 21.83
N GLY A 69 -23.52 54.80 21.18
CA GLY A 69 -23.37 53.37 21.38
C GLY A 69 -22.08 52.97 20.69
N ASP A 70 -21.05 52.60 21.46
CA ASP A 70 -19.84 51.95 20.96
C ASP A 70 -20.26 50.59 20.36
N SER A 71 -20.75 50.62 19.12
CA SER A 71 -21.17 49.42 18.39
C SER A 71 -19.93 48.65 18.00
N ARG A 72 -19.46 47.78 18.89
CA ARG A 72 -18.38 46.83 18.62
C ARG A 72 -18.89 45.75 17.68
N THR A 73 -18.60 45.91 16.41
CA THR A 73 -18.86 44.92 15.38
C THR A 73 -17.90 43.72 15.55
N MET A 74 -18.31 42.72 16.33
CA MET A 74 -17.67 41.41 16.37
C MET A 74 -18.04 40.64 15.10
N VAL A 75 -17.19 40.74 14.07
CA VAL A 75 -17.25 39.88 12.88
C VAL A 75 -16.63 38.54 13.26
N TYR A 76 -17.44 37.51 13.51
CA TYR A 76 -16.95 36.14 13.57
C TYR A 76 -16.74 35.64 12.13
N GLY A 77 -15.64 36.08 11.52
CA GLY A 77 -15.12 35.47 10.31
C GLY A 77 -14.22 34.31 10.71
N LEU A 78 -14.48 33.12 10.18
CA LEU A 78 -13.59 31.98 10.31
C LEU A 78 -12.19 32.39 9.83
N ASN A 79 -11.20 32.33 10.72
CA ASN A 79 -9.85 32.73 10.36
C ASN A 79 -9.27 31.68 9.38
N ASN A 80 -8.44 32.09 8.42
CA ASN A 80 -7.89 31.15 7.42
C ASN A 80 -7.17 29.95 8.07
N GLU A 81 -6.55 30.18 9.23
CA GLU A 81 -5.86 29.16 10.02
C GLU A 81 -6.83 28.15 10.64
N GLU A 82 -7.96 28.61 11.17
CA GLU A 82 -9.00 27.77 11.78
C GLU A 82 -9.74 26.96 10.71
N TYR A 83 -9.92 27.55 9.52
CA TYR A 83 -10.45 26.86 8.36
C TYR A 83 -9.53 25.73 7.91
N MET A 84 -8.23 26.03 7.72
CA MET A 84 -7.22 25.05 7.32
C MET A 84 -7.11 23.91 8.34
N LEU A 85 -7.12 24.24 9.63
CA LEU A 85 -7.07 23.24 10.69
C LEU A 85 -8.37 22.42 10.77
N GLY A 86 -9.53 23.02 10.50
CA GLY A 86 -10.81 22.33 10.56
C GLY A 86 -11.01 21.33 9.42
N THR A 87 -10.63 21.68 8.19
CA THR A 87 -10.99 20.89 6.99
C THR A 87 -9.89 19.91 6.55
N PHE A 88 -8.60 20.27 6.67
CA PHE A 88 -7.50 19.39 6.24
C PHE A 88 -7.06 18.39 7.33
N LEU A 89 -7.18 18.76 8.60
CA LEU A 89 -6.69 17.92 9.70
C LEU A 89 -7.33 16.51 9.73
N PRO A 90 -8.65 16.33 9.52
CA PRO A 90 -9.26 15.01 9.52
C PRO A 90 -8.68 14.11 8.41
N THR A 91 -8.59 14.60 7.18
CA THR A 91 -8.08 13.82 6.04
C THR A 91 -6.61 13.49 6.21
N ILE A 92 -5.78 14.44 6.67
CA ILE A 92 -4.36 14.19 6.99
C ILE A 92 -4.21 13.12 8.07
N LEU A 93 -4.96 13.21 9.17
CA LEU A 93 -4.89 12.25 10.27
C LEU A 93 -5.29 10.83 9.82
N THR A 94 -6.35 10.70 9.03
CA THR A 94 -6.78 9.38 8.53
C THR A 94 -5.76 8.75 7.58
N VAL A 95 -5.12 9.54 6.72
CA VAL A 95 -4.03 9.07 5.85
C VAL A 95 -2.83 8.61 6.68
N LEU A 96 -2.45 9.36 7.72
CA LEU A 96 -1.38 8.99 8.64
C LEU A 96 -1.67 7.69 9.41
N VAL A 97 -2.93 7.42 9.74
CA VAL A 97 -3.37 6.16 10.38
C VAL A 97 -3.45 5.02 9.36
N ALA A 98 -3.87 5.28 8.12
CA ALA A 98 -3.98 4.27 7.08
C ALA A 98 -2.62 3.67 6.70
N TYR A 99 -1.56 4.47 6.73
CA TYR A 99 -0.21 4.06 6.35
C TYR A 99 0.36 2.90 7.18
N PRO A 100 0.46 2.97 8.53
CA PRO A 100 0.96 1.86 9.34
C PRO A 100 0.06 0.62 9.26
N VAL A 101 -1.26 0.80 9.12
CA VAL A 101 -2.21 -0.32 8.94
C VAL A 101 -1.89 -1.10 7.66
N LYS A 102 -1.64 -0.41 6.55
CA LYS A 102 -1.17 -1.04 5.32
C LYS A 102 0.16 -1.76 5.54
N LEU A 103 1.14 -1.10 6.17
CA LEU A 103 2.46 -1.70 6.44
C LEU A 103 2.36 -3.02 7.24
N ILE A 104 1.50 -3.08 8.25
CA ILE A 104 1.24 -4.31 9.02
C ILE A 104 0.69 -5.41 8.10
N SER A 105 -0.28 -5.09 7.23
CA SER A 105 -0.85 -6.05 6.28
C SER A 105 0.18 -6.59 5.29
N ILE A 106 1.10 -5.75 4.80
CA ILE A 106 2.19 -6.16 3.91
C ILE A 106 3.09 -7.18 4.61
N ASN A 107 3.57 -6.83 5.81
CA ASN A 107 4.49 -7.68 6.55
C ASN A 107 3.81 -9.00 6.97
N ALA A 108 2.52 -8.96 7.34
CA ALA A 108 1.73 -10.15 7.61
C ALA A 108 1.66 -11.08 6.39
N ARG A 109 1.38 -10.55 5.19
CA ARG A 109 1.37 -11.31 3.94
C ARG A 109 2.75 -11.91 3.63
N LEU A 110 3.83 -11.13 3.75
CA LEU A 110 5.20 -11.61 3.50
C LEU A 110 5.62 -12.74 4.43
N MET A 111 5.14 -12.75 5.68
CA MET A 111 5.51 -13.76 6.68
C MET A 111 4.54 -14.96 6.74
N GLN A 112 3.34 -14.85 6.17
CA GLN A 112 2.35 -15.92 6.20
C GLN A 112 2.85 -17.25 5.62
N PRO A 113 3.53 -17.32 4.45
CA PRO A 113 3.99 -18.59 3.89
C PRO A 113 4.86 -19.36 4.87
N PHE A 114 5.74 -18.65 5.58
CA PHE A 114 6.65 -19.20 6.56
C PHE A 114 5.93 -19.66 7.82
N HIS A 115 4.92 -18.89 8.29
CA HIS A 115 4.05 -19.35 9.36
C HIS A 115 3.33 -20.67 8.98
N THR A 116 2.71 -20.75 7.80
CA THR A 116 2.03 -21.98 7.36
C THR A 116 3.00 -23.18 7.33
N LEU A 117 4.23 -22.96 6.83
CA LEU A 117 5.27 -24.00 6.79
C LEU A 117 5.80 -24.38 8.18
N ALA A 118 5.82 -23.46 9.14
CA ALA A 118 6.29 -23.70 10.50
C ALA A 118 5.22 -24.36 11.39
N THR A 119 3.94 -24.07 11.15
CA THR A 119 2.84 -24.66 11.94
C THR A 119 2.43 -26.05 11.48
N THR A 120 2.78 -26.43 10.25
CA THR A 120 2.37 -27.73 9.73
C THR A 120 3.36 -28.80 10.16
N ASP A 121 2.84 -29.91 10.67
CA ASP A 121 3.66 -31.05 11.12
C ASP A 121 4.51 -31.62 9.98
N LYS A 122 5.74 -32.05 10.29
CA LYS A 122 6.71 -32.61 9.34
C LYS A 122 6.17 -33.86 8.62
N ALA A 123 5.21 -34.56 9.23
CA ALA A 123 4.55 -35.71 8.63
C ALA A 123 3.45 -35.32 7.61
N HIS A 124 2.70 -34.25 7.88
CA HIS A 124 1.52 -33.90 7.08
C HIS A 124 1.81 -32.81 6.04
N GLY A 125 2.71 -31.87 6.31
CA GLY A 125 3.16 -30.81 5.38
C GLY A 125 2.08 -29.87 4.81
N ALA A 126 2.49 -28.67 4.45
CA ALA A 126 1.63 -27.67 3.80
C ALA A 126 1.53 -27.91 2.30
N THR A 127 0.37 -27.61 1.71
CA THR A 127 0.20 -27.64 0.25
C THR A 127 0.91 -26.45 -0.40
N PRO A 128 1.45 -26.58 -1.63
CA PRO A 128 2.23 -25.51 -2.26
C PRO A 128 1.46 -24.20 -2.40
N GLU A 129 0.19 -24.27 -2.79
CA GLU A 129 -0.65 -23.08 -2.99
C GLU A 129 -0.93 -22.31 -1.70
N SER A 130 -0.86 -22.97 -0.54
CA SER A 130 -1.07 -22.36 0.78
C SER A 130 0.25 -22.01 1.50
N SER A 131 1.38 -22.34 0.89
CA SER A 131 2.72 -22.14 1.45
C SER A 131 3.68 -21.56 0.42
N ILE A 132 4.55 -22.36 -0.18
CA ILE A 132 5.69 -21.93 -0.99
C ILE A 132 5.30 -21.18 -2.28
N PHE A 133 4.12 -21.46 -2.85
CA PHE A 133 3.60 -20.81 -4.06
C PHE A 133 2.42 -19.88 -3.74
N GLN A 134 2.30 -19.42 -2.49
CA GLN A 134 1.26 -18.47 -2.10
C GLN A 134 1.54 -17.10 -2.73
N ARG A 135 0.54 -16.56 -3.45
CA ARG A 135 0.58 -15.23 -4.07
C ARG A 135 -0.23 -14.23 -3.28
N PHE A 136 0.31 -13.02 -3.17
CA PHE A 136 -0.32 -11.89 -2.48
C PHE A 136 -0.68 -10.74 -3.43
N ASP A 137 -0.83 -11.01 -4.73
CA ASP A 137 -1.03 -10.01 -5.78
C ASP A 137 -2.42 -9.36 -5.81
N THR A 138 -3.20 -9.49 -4.73
CA THR A 138 -4.55 -8.92 -4.71
C THR A 138 -4.50 -7.48 -4.18
N TRP A 139 -4.79 -6.58 -5.12
CA TRP A 139 -4.93 -5.13 -5.06
C TRP A 139 -5.81 -4.60 -3.92
N LEU A 140 -6.93 -5.28 -3.64
CA LEU A 140 -7.81 -4.98 -2.52
C LEU A 140 -7.85 -6.20 -1.60
N GLY A 141 -7.48 -6.03 -0.33
CA GLY A 141 -7.64 -7.09 0.69
C GLY A 141 -9.06 -7.68 0.73
N ALA A 142 -10.08 -6.89 0.37
CA ALA A 142 -11.46 -7.35 0.26
C ALA A 142 -11.66 -8.51 -0.73
N LEU A 143 -10.94 -8.52 -1.86
CA LEU A 143 -11.06 -9.59 -2.87
C LEU A 143 -10.34 -10.88 -2.44
N SER A 144 -9.39 -10.79 -1.50
CA SER A 144 -8.72 -11.95 -0.91
C SER A 144 -9.43 -12.50 0.32
N LEU A 145 -10.36 -11.76 0.94
CA LEU A 145 -11.06 -12.14 2.17
C LEU A 145 -11.74 -13.52 2.10
N PRO A 146 -12.53 -13.86 1.06
CA PRO A 146 -13.18 -15.17 0.98
C PRO A 146 -12.17 -16.31 0.87
N ARG A 147 -11.06 -16.06 0.17
CA ARG A 147 -9.98 -17.05 0.00
C ARG A 147 -9.17 -17.21 1.29
N ALA A 148 -8.93 -16.13 2.03
CA ALA A 148 -8.24 -16.15 3.32
C ALA A 148 -9.05 -16.91 4.38
N ILE A 149 -10.37 -16.68 4.45
CA ILE A 149 -11.29 -17.41 5.33
C ILE A 149 -11.32 -18.89 4.96
N LYS A 150 -11.47 -19.22 3.66
CA LYS A 150 -11.46 -20.61 3.17
C LYS A 150 -10.15 -21.34 3.51
N ARG A 151 -9.02 -20.64 3.50
CA ARG A 151 -7.69 -21.18 3.83
C ARG A 151 -7.36 -21.15 5.32
N ARG A 152 -8.31 -20.74 6.18
CA ARG A 152 -8.13 -20.61 7.64
C ARG A 152 -6.90 -19.78 8.02
N GLN A 153 -6.72 -18.64 7.34
CA GLN A 153 -5.61 -17.70 7.59
C GLN A 153 -6.14 -16.43 8.28
N PRO A 154 -6.36 -16.44 9.61
CA PRO A 154 -7.07 -15.37 10.31
C PRO A 154 -6.29 -14.04 10.33
N VAL A 155 -4.96 -14.10 10.41
CA VAL A 155 -4.09 -12.90 10.39
C VAL A 155 -4.29 -12.11 9.10
N ILE A 156 -4.32 -12.81 7.95
CA ILE A 156 -4.54 -12.15 6.65
C ILE A 156 -5.95 -11.58 6.58
N ALA A 157 -6.97 -12.35 6.99
CA ALA A 157 -8.35 -11.87 6.93
C ALA A 157 -8.57 -10.59 7.76
N ILE A 158 -8.04 -10.54 8.98
CA ILE A 158 -8.10 -9.34 9.84
C ILE A 158 -7.33 -8.19 9.20
N SER A 159 -6.11 -8.43 8.69
CA SER A 159 -5.30 -7.39 8.03
C SER A 159 -5.95 -6.84 6.75
N ASP A 160 -6.66 -7.68 6.01
CA ASP A 160 -7.37 -7.28 4.80
C ASP A 160 -8.59 -6.42 5.12
N LEU A 161 -9.31 -6.75 6.20
CA LEU A 161 -10.43 -5.95 6.69
C LEU A 161 -9.95 -4.61 7.26
N LEU A 162 -8.80 -4.59 7.94
CA LEU A 162 -8.17 -3.36 8.41
C LEU A 162 -7.75 -2.44 7.26
N VAL A 163 -7.17 -2.99 6.18
CA VAL A 163 -6.83 -2.20 4.98
C VAL A 163 -8.08 -1.70 4.27
N LEU A 164 -9.15 -2.49 4.21
CA LEU A 164 -10.44 -2.03 3.67
C LEU A 164 -11.03 -0.88 4.51
N GLY A 165 -11.01 -1.02 5.84
CA GLY A 165 -11.44 0.05 6.74
C GLY A 165 -10.60 1.32 6.56
N ALA A 166 -9.27 1.19 6.47
CA ALA A 166 -8.37 2.30 6.21
C ALA A 166 -8.63 3.00 4.87
N ALA A 167 -8.97 2.23 3.81
CA ALA A 167 -9.30 2.80 2.50
C ALA A 167 -10.63 3.57 2.49
N LEU A 168 -11.59 3.20 3.36
CA LEU A 168 -12.87 3.91 3.52
C LEU A 168 -12.78 5.08 4.51
N LEU A 169 -11.80 5.05 5.42
CA LEU A 169 -11.63 6.05 6.47
C LEU A 169 -11.34 7.45 5.88
N THR A 170 -10.43 7.55 4.91
CA THR A 170 -10.05 8.84 4.31
C THR A 170 -11.18 9.50 3.53
N PRO A 171 -11.91 8.80 2.63
CA PRO A 171 -13.06 9.38 1.93
C PRO A 171 -14.22 9.76 2.85
N LEU A 172 -14.46 8.99 3.92
CA LEU A 172 -15.49 9.34 4.91
C LEU A 172 -15.09 10.60 5.69
N ALA A 173 -13.82 10.73 6.10
CA ALA A 173 -13.34 11.90 6.81
C ALA A 173 -13.40 13.19 5.97
N ALA A 174 -13.19 13.09 4.67
CA ALA A 174 -13.37 14.20 3.73
C ALA A 174 -14.82 14.73 3.67
N GLU A 175 -15.81 13.90 3.99
CA GLU A 175 -17.23 14.28 4.01
C GLU A 175 -17.73 14.67 5.41
N THR A 176 -17.04 14.26 6.48
CA THR A 176 -17.55 14.50 7.85
C THR A 176 -17.56 15.96 8.23
N VAL A 177 -16.54 16.72 7.81
CA VAL A 177 -16.38 18.12 8.17
C VAL A 177 -16.63 18.94 6.91
N GLY A 178 -17.71 19.71 6.94
CA GLY A 178 -18.11 20.59 5.86
C GLY A 178 -18.57 21.90 6.44
N VAL A 179 -18.45 22.98 5.69
CA VAL A 179 -19.05 24.23 6.12
C VAL A 179 -20.55 24.16 5.79
N HIS A 180 -21.40 24.39 6.77
CA HIS A 180 -22.85 24.39 6.60
C HIS A 180 -23.36 25.83 6.63
N VAL A 181 -24.26 26.13 5.69
CA VAL A 181 -25.04 27.37 5.69
C VAL A 181 -26.39 27.07 6.34
N THR A 182 -26.83 27.93 7.25
CA THR A 182 -28.13 27.79 7.92
C THR A 182 -29.28 27.87 6.92
N ASP A 183 -30.27 26.98 7.09
CA ASP A 183 -31.45 26.92 6.22
C ASP A 183 -32.22 28.26 6.24
N GLY A 184 -32.59 28.76 5.04
CA GLY A 184 -33.36 29.99 4.87
C GLY A 184 -32.55 31.24 4.49
N CYS A 185 -31.24 31.12 4.29
CA CYS A 185 -30.43 32.26 3.88
C CYS A 185 -30.48 32.52 2.36
N GLN A 186 -30.98 33.69 1.95
CA GLN A 186 -31.18 34.06 0.54
C GLN A 186 -30.10 35.00 -0.03
N SER A 187 -29.27 35.64 0.81
CA SER A 187 -28.08 36.39 0.35
C SER A 187 -27.08 36.64 1.49
N HIS A 188 -25.77 36.61 1.16
CA HIS A 188 -24.61 36.86 2.06
C HIS A 188 -24.64 36.11 3.41
N CYS A 189 -24.55 34.79 3.32
CA CYS A 189 -24.58 33.89 4.47
C CYS A 189 -23.19 33.65 5.03
N LEU A 190 -23.05 33.72 6.35
CA LEU A 190 -21.85 33.29 7.06
C LEU A 190 -21.89 31.77 7.19
N GLY A 191 -20.85 31.09 6.68
CA GLY A 191 -20.71 29.65 6.80
C GLY A 191 -20.09 29.27 8.15
N ASN A 192 -20.69 28.29 8.84
CA ASN A 192 -20.14 27.71 10.07
C ASN A 192 -19.58 26.32 9.79
N LEU A 193 -18.42 25.98 10.37
CA LEU A 193 -17.92 24.60 10.36
C LEU A 193 -18.94 23.69 11.06
N GLY A 194 -19.50 22.76 10.31
CA GLY A 194 -20.44 21.77 10.81
C GLY A 194 -19.92 20.37 10.60
N VAL A 195 -20.42 19.45 11.42
CA VAL A 195 -20.13 18.02 11.27
C VAL A 195 -21.42 17.32 10.89
N SER A 196 -21.40 16.56 9.80
CA SER A 196 -22.53 15.71 9.44
C SER A 196 -22.69 14.60 10.48
N ILE A 197 -23.77 14.64 11.26
CA ILE A 197 -24.02 13.68 12.35
C ILE A 197 -24.07 12.25 11.82
N ALA A 198 -24.69 12.03 10.66
CA ALA A 198 -24.81 10.71 10.06
C ALA A 198 -23.44 10.13 9.67
N VAL A 199 -22.63 10.89 8.95
CA VAL A 199 -21.29 10.45 8.51
C VAL A 199 -20.34 10.33 9.70
N GLY A 200 -20.45 11.24 10.68
CA GLY A 200 -19.67 11.21 11.91
C GLY A 200 -19.91 9.93 12.73
N ARG A 201 -21.17 9.47 12.85
CA ARG A 201 -21.49 8.19 13.51
C ARG A 201 -20.96 6.97 12.76
N ILE A 202 -21.01 7.01 11.43
CA ILE A 202 -20.42 5.95 10.59
C ILE A 202 -18.90 5.91 10.78
N LEU A 203 -18.24 7.07 10.79
CA LEU A 203 -16.81 7.19 11.02
C LEU A 203 -16.42 6.70 12.43
N GLU A 204 -17.18 7.06 13.46
CA GLU A 204 -17.00 6.59 14.84
C GLU A 204 -17.09 5.06 14.91
N ALA A 205 -18.13 4.47 14.30
CA ALA A 205 -18.30 3.02 14.22
C ALA A 205 -17.14 2.35 13.45
N LEU A 206 -16.67 2.95 12.36
CA LEU A 206 -15.55 2.44 11.59
C LEU A 206 -14.24 2.47 12.39
N MET A 207 -13.95 3.55 13.11
CA MET A 207 -12.77 3.63 13.98
C MET A 207 -12.84 2.63 15.14
N ALA A 208 -14.01 2.46 15.76
CA ALA A 208 -14.21 1.47 16.81
C ALA A 208 -13.99 0.03 16.31
N THR A 209 -14.51 -0.30 15.13
CA THR A 209 -14.30 -1.62 14.51
C THR A 209 -12.83 -1.85 14.13
N MET A 210 -12.14 -0.87 13.55
CA MET A 210 -10.71 -0.96 13.26
C MET A 210 -9.89 -1.17 14.54
N THR A 211 -10.23 -0.47 15.63
CA THR A 211 -9.56 -0.64 16.92
C THR A 211 -9.78 -2.05 17.48
N ALA A 212 -11.01 -2.55 17.43
CA ALA A 212 -11.32 -3.93 17.83
C ALA A 212 -10.55 -4.97 16.99
N LEU A 213 -10.41 -4.75 15.68
CA LEU A 213 -9.63 -5.63 14.79
C LEU A 213 -8.13 -5.57 15.08
N LEU A 214 -7.58 -4.40 15.42
CA LEU A 214 -6.19 -4.27 15.86
C LEU A 214 -5.95 -5.02 17.18
N ILE A 215 -6.86 -4.89 18.15
CA ILE A 215 -6.79 -5.65 19.40
C ILE A 215 -6.86 -7.15 19.10
N ALA A 216 -7.79 -7.58 18.25
CA ALA A 216 -7.90 -8.98 17.84
C ALA A 216 -6.63 -9.50 17.16
N LEU A 217 -5.98 -8.69 16.31
CA LEU A 217 -4.69 -9.01 15.71
C LEU A 217 -3.59 -9.17 16.75
N VAL A 218 -3.50 -8.23 17.71
CA VAL A 218 -2.50 -8.29 18.80
C VAL A 218 -2.72 -9.52 19.68
N VAL A 219 -3.97 -9.83 20.03
CA VAL A 219 -4.33 -11.04 20.79
C VAL A 219 -3.95 -12.29 20.00
N LEU A 220 -4.21 -12.32 18.68
CA LEU A 220 -3.84 -13.45 17.84
C LEU A 220 -2.33 -13.67 17.79
N LEU A 221 -1.56 -12.60 17.61
CA LEU A 221 -0.10 -12.69 17.54
C LEU A 221 0.53 -13.07 18.89
N SER A 222 0.03 -12.50 19.99
CA SER A 222 0.59 -12.70 21.34
C SER A 222 0.12 -13.99 22.01
N VAL A 223 -1.19 -14.21 22.12
CA VAL A 223 -1.79 -15.32 22.87
C VAL A 223 -1.64 -16.63 22.13
N PHE A 224 -1.87 -16.65 20.81
CA PHE A 224 -1.73 -17.86 20.01
C PHE A 224 -0.28 -18.10 19.55
N ARG A 225 0.69 -17.32 20.06
CA ARG A 225 2.13 -17.46 19.81
C ARG A 225 2.43 -17.69 18.33
N TRP A 226 2.08 -16.71 17.49
CA TRP A 226 2.27 -16.80 16.04
C TRP A 226 3.76 -16.97 15.72
N ARG A 227 4.15 -18.17 15.26
CA ARG A 227 5.55 -18.52 14.97
C ARG A 227 5.77 -18.62 13.47
N THR A 228 6.65 -17.79 12.95
CA THR A 228 7.04 -17.80 11.53
C THR A 228 8.06 -18.89 11.20
N GLY A 229 8.74 -19.45 12.20
CA GLY A 229 9.80 -20.46 12.04
C GLY A 229 11.14 -19.91 11.52
N VAL A 230 11.18 -18.67 11.00
CA VAL A 230 12.42 -18.08 10.47
C VAL A 230 13.02 -17.11 11.48
N SER A 231 14.35 -17.17 11.67
CA SER A 231 15.10 -16.29 12.59
C SER A 231 15.09 -14.82 12.13
N GLN A 232 15.15 -14.57 10.81
CA GLN A 232 15.35 -13.24 10.21
C GLN A 232 14.38 -13.02 9.04
N ASN A 233 14.33 -11.80 8.48
CA ASN A 233 13.57 -11.55 7.25
C ASN A 233 14.15 -12.41 6.09
N PRO A 234 13.39 -13.40 5.57
CA PRO A 234 13.91 -14.33 4.57
C PRO A 234 13.97 -13.74 3.17
N TRP A 235 13.28 -12.61 2.89
CA TRP A 235 13.06 -12.10 1.53
C TRP A 235 14.29 -11.49 0.84
N SER A 236 15.43 -11.39 1.51
CA SER A 236 16.73 -11.18 0.85
C SER A 236 17.12 -12.42 0.04
N ILE A 237 17.85 -12.25 -1.07
CA ILE A 237 18.33 -13.38 -1.89
C ILE A 237 19.17 -14.35 -1.06
N ALA A 238 20.06 -13.83 -0.20
CA ALA A 238 20.86 -14.65 0.72
C ALA A 238 19.99 -15.40 1.75
N GLY A 239 18.91 -14.77 2.22
CA GLY A 239 17.93 -15.38 3.12
C GLY A 239 17.20 -16.56 2.47
N MET A 240 16.65 -16.37 1.28
CA MET A 240 15.99 -17.44 0.53
C MET A 240 16.96 -18.57 0.16
N ALA A 241 18.20 -18.22 -0.21
CA ALA A 241 19.26 -19.18 -0.50
C ALA A 241 19.62 -20.03 0.73
N SER A 242 19.77 -19.42 1.91
CA SER A 242 20.04 -20.14 3.16
C SER A 242 18.91 -21.12 3.55
N LEU A 243 17.67 -20.84 3.15
CA LEU A 243 16.52 -21.72 3.38
C LEU A 243 16.33 -22.79 2.28
N CYS A 244 17.02 -22.66 1.14
CA CYS A 244 16.91 -23.54 -0.05
C CYS A 244 18.05 -24.58 -0.13
N LEU A 245 18.55 -25.02 1.02
CA LEU A 245 19.72 -25.90 1.11
C LEU A 245 19.37 -27.40 1.06
N ASP A 246 18.12 -27.78 1.32
CA ASP A 246 17.68 -29.18 1.32
C ASP A 246 17.77 -29.81 -0.10
N PRO A 247 18.45 -30.95 -0.27
CA PRO A 247 18.66 -31.57 -1.59
C PRO A 247 17.36 -31.91 -2.33
N GLU A 248 16.37 -32.49 -1.64
CA GLU A 248 15.11 -32.90 -2.27
C GLU A 248 14.32 -31.70 -2.77
N THR A 249 14.23 -30.65 -1.95
CA THR A 249 13.58 -29.40 -2.31
C THR A 249 14.27 -28.76 -3.53
N ARG A 250 15.61 -28.80 -3.59
CA ARG A 250 16.37 -28.32 -4.74
C ARG A 250 16.09 -29.14 -5.99
N ASP A 251 16.03 -30.46 -5.88
CA ASP A 251 15.78 -31.34 -7.03
C ASP A 251 14.39 -31.13 -7.63
N ILE A 252 13.38 -30.90 -6.78
CA ILE A 252 12.04 -30.52 -7.24
C ILE A 252 12.08 -29.16 -7.94
N LEU A 253 12.75 -28.16 -7.37
CA LEU A 253 12.86 -26.83 -7.99
C LEU A 253 13.70 -26.83 -9.28
N ARG A 254 14.63 -27.77 -9.43
CA ARG A 254 15.39 -28.03 -10.68
C ARG A 254 14.56 -28.72 -11.75
N SER A 255 13.55 -29.50 -11.34
CA SER A 255 12.63 -30.13 -12.29
C SER A 255 11.69 -29.13 -12.97
N ILE A 256 11.55 -27.92 -12.40
CA ILE A 256 10.84 -26.81 -13.05
C ILE A 256 11.61 -26.41 -14.32
N PRO A 257 10.93 -26.18 -15.46
CA PRO A 257 11.60 -25.80 -16.71
C PRO A 257 12.55 -24.61 -16.54
N THR A 258 13.71 -24.67 -17.20
CA THR A 258 14.83 -23.72 -17.01
C THR A 258 14.52 -22.27 -17.38
N GLY A 259 13.45 -22.02 -18.13
CA GLY A 259 12.95 -20.68 -18.42
C GLY A 259 13.81 -19.85 -19.38
N LEU A 260 14.79 -20.48 -20.04
CA LEU A 260 15.71 -19.83 -21.00
C LEU A 260 14.96 -19.22 -22.20
N ASN A 261 13.93 -19.90 -22.70
CA ASN A 261 13.21 -19.52 -23.93
C ASN A 261 11.88 -18.78 -23.67
N GLY A 262 11.55 -18.44 -22.43
CA GLY A 262 10.29 -17.77 -22.10
C GLY A 262 9.88 -17.90 -20.63
N SER A 263 8.76 -17.27 -20.26
CA SER A 263 8.19 -17.44 -18.93
C SER A 263 7.59 -18.82 -18.74
N VAL A 264 7.74 -19.37 -17.54
CA VAL A 264 7.15 -20.67 -17.17
C VAL A 264 5.72 -20.43 -16.70
N GLU A 265 4.78 -21.21 -17.23
CA GLU A 265 3.38 -21.10 -16.84
C GLU A 265 3.18 -21.55 -15.38
N ASP A 266 2.39 -20.78 -14.63
CA ASP A 266 2.09 -21.04 -13.23
C ASP A 266 1.48 -22.41 -12.98
N SER A 267 0.64 -22.88 -13.91
CA SER A 267 0.00 -24.20 -13.84
C SER A 267 1.03 -25.33 -13.88
N ALA A 268 2.13 -25.16 -14.64
CA ALA A 268 3.22 -26.12 -14.71
C ALA A 268 4.01 -26.15 -13.39
N ILE A 269 4.27 -24.98 -12.79
CA ILE A 269 4.95 -24.87 -11.49
C ILE A 269 4.10 -25.53 -10.39
N VAL A 270 2.81 -25.21 -10.34
CA VAL A 270 1.88 -25.80 -9.36
C VAL A 270 1.76 -27.32 -9.56
N LYS A 271 1.77 -27.82 -10.79
CA LYS A 271 1.72 -29.26 -11.07
C LYS A 271 2.96 -30.00 -10.61
N VAL A 272 4.14 -29.39 -10.75
CA VAL A 272 5.41 -29.95 -10.26
C VAL A 272 5.45 -29.93 -8.73
N LEU A 273 5.18 -28.78 -8.13
CA LEU A 273 5.22 -28.60 -6.67
C LEU A 273 4.10 -29.38 -5.97
N GLY A 274 2.93 -29.51 -6.60
CA GLY A 274 1.70 -30.12 -6.06
C GLY A 274 1.81 -31.61 -5.76
N LYS A 275 2.85 -32.28 -6.26
CA LYS A 275 3.13 -33.69 -5.95
C LYS A 275 3.56 -33.88 -4.50
N ASN A 276 4.18 -32.85 -3.91
CA ASN A 276 4.81 -32.92 -2.61
C ASN A 276 4.22 -31.89 -1.66
N ARG A 277 4.45 -32.11 -0.36
CA ARG A 277 4.08 -31.17 0.71
C ARG A 277 5.33 -30.63 1.36
N TYR A 278 5.26 -29.43 1.91
CA TYR A 278 6.44 -28.69 2.38
C TYR A 278 6.27 -28.29 3.84
N ALA A 279 7.38 -28.27 4.59
CA ALA A 279 7.43 -27.78 5.96
C ALA A 279 8.75 -27.03 6.19
N LEU A 280 8.82 -26.22 7.24
CA LEU A 280 10.11 -25.70 7.73
C LEU A 280 10.68 -26.66 8.76
N GLY A 281 11.96 -27.00 8.65
CA GLY A 281 12.57 -27.92 9.60
C GLY A 281 14.08 -28.09 9.45
N ASP A 282 14.64 -28.80 10.43
CA ASP A 282 16.02 -29.26 10.37
C ASP A 282 16.18 -30.40 9.36
N PHE A 283 17.27 -30.36 8.62
CA PHE A 283 17.75 -31.43 7.75
C PHE A 283 19.26 -31.62 7.96
N TRP A 284 19.76 -32.73 7.48
CA TRP A 284 21.19 -33.04 7.55
C TRP A 284 21.80 -32.91 6.17
N VAL A 285 22.82 -32.07 6.06
CA VAL A 285 23.64 -31.95 4.86
C VAL A 285 24.88 -32.83 5.07
N ALA A 286 25.04 -33.82 4.20
CA ALA A 286 26.29 -34.56 4.07
C ALA A 286 27.07 -33.93 2.90
N PRO A 287 28.10 -33.10 3.16
CA PRO A 287 28.94 -32.56 2.09
C PRO A 287 29.80 -33.63 1.40
N ASN A 288 29.97 -34.80 2.03
CA ASN A 288 30.60 -36.00 1.46
C ASN A 288 30.10 -37.23 2.24
N PRO A 289 30.10 -38.46 1.67
CA PRO A 289 29.73 -39.67 2.40
C PRO A 289 30.63 -39.93 3.64
N ASP A 290 31.85 -39.41 3.64
CA ASP A 290 32.86 -39.62 4.70
C ASP A 290 32.99 -38.46 5.72
N VAL A 291 32.19 -37.38 5.60
CA VAL A 291 32.30 -36.20 6.47
C VAL A 291 31.09 -36.09 7.39
N SER A 292 31.32 -35.65 8.64
CA SER A 292 30.28 -35.42 9.65
C SER A 292 29.11 -34.61 9.10
N LYS A 293 27.89 -35.12 9.29
CA LYS A 293 26.64 -34.50 8.83
C LYS A 293 26.47 -33.15 9.51
N SER A 294 26.44 -32.08 8.72
CA SER A 294 26.15 -30.74 9.22
C SER A 294 24.64 -30.53 9.32
N ARG A 295 24.15 -30.02 10.46
CA ARG A 295 22.73 -29.69 10.64
C ARG A 295 22.41 -28.39 9.90
N GLY A 296 21.45 -28.45 8.98
CA GLY A 296 20.88 -27.30 8.29
C GLY A 296 19.43 -27.06 8.69
N TYR A 297 18.94 -25.84 8.52
CA TYR A 297 17.54 -25.47 8.75
C TYR A 297 16.98 -24.78 7.50
N GLY A 298 15.77 -25.14 7.06
CA GLY A 298 15.24 -24.64 5.80
C GLY A 298 13.89 -25.22 5.42
N VAL A 299 13.49 -24.97 4.17
CA VAL A 299 12.30 -25.59 3.59
C VAL A 299 12.65 -27.02 3.20
N ILE A 300 11.86 -27.97 3.71
CA ILE A 300 12.02 -29.39 3.48
C ILE A 300 10.74 -29.97 2.89
N VAL A 301 10.87 -31.11 2.20
CA VAL A 301 9.73 -31.93 1.79
C VAL A 301 9.21 -32.71 3.01
N ALA A 302 7.92 -32.58 3.29
CA ALA A 302 7.24 -33.28 4.36
C ALA A 302 7.00 -34.76 3.99
N GLY A 303 7.05 -35.67 4.98
CA GLY A 303 6.88 -37.11 4.77
C GLY A 303 8.17 -37.91 4.49
N ARG A 304 9.33 -37.33 4.83
CA ARG A 304 10.69 -37.89 4.61
C ARG A 304 10.85 -39.36 5.03
N ASP A 305 10.18 -39.81 6.10
CA ASP A 305 10.31 -41.18 6.62
C ASP A 305 9.60 -42.25 5.76
N ASN A 306 8.55 -41.87 5.02
CA ASN A 306 7.83 -42.80 4.14
C ASN A 306 8.56 -42.99 2.80
N ILE A 307 9.21 -41.93 2.29
CA ILE A 307 9.92 -41.96 1.01
C ILE A 307 11.26 -42.67 1.13
N VAL A 308 12.01 -42.49 2.23
CA VAL A 308 13.27 -43.23 2.46
C VAL A 308 13.01 -44.74 2.61
N ARG A 309 11.90 -45.16 3.23
CA ARG A 309 11.48 -46.57 3.24
C ARG A 309 11.05 -47.08 1.86
N GLN A 310 10.47 -46.22 1.01
CA GLN A 310 10.04 -46.59 -0.34
C GLN A 310 11.21 -46.63 -1.34
N LEU A 311 12.23 -45.80 -1.14
CA LEU A 311 13.47 -45.76 -1.93
C LEU A 311 14.45 -46.85 -1.51
N LEU A 312 14.55 -47.19 -0.22
CA LEU A 312 15.34 -48.34 0.26
C LEU A 312 14.70 -49.70 -0.06
N GLY A 313 13.47 -49.72 -0.58
CA GLY A 313 12.75 -50.94 -0.99
C GLY A 313 12.54 -51.07 -2.50
N ARG A 314 13.11 -50.18 -3.31
CA ARG A 314 12.98 -50.23 -4.77
C ARG A 314 14.35 -50.42 -5.40
N GLU A 315 14.78 -51.68 -5.44
CA GLU A 315 15.80 -52.12 -6.40
C GLU A 315 15.32 -51.82 -7.83
N ASP A 316 16.32 -51.52 -8.66
CA ASP A 316 16.23 -51.00 -10.01
C ASP A 316 15.16 -51.67 -10.88
N THR A 317 14.32 -50.83 -11.50
CA THR A 317 13.72 -51.16 -12.79
C THR A 317 13.54 -49.89 -13.61
N GLY A 318 14.36 -49.79 -14.67
CA GLY A 318 14.01 -49.17 -15.94
C GLY A 318 14.02 -47.64 -15.97
N GLY A 319 14.99 -47.09 -16.70
CA GLY A 319 14.97 -45.70 -17.13
C GLY A 319 13.68 -45.37 -17.88
N GLU A 320 12.86 -44.51 -17.28
CA GLU A 320 11.96 -43.64 -18.02
C GLU A 320 12.58 -42.25 -18.02
N GLU A 321 13.20 -41.88 -19.14
CA GLU A 321 13.42 -40.49 -19.48
C GLU A 321 12.08 -39.75 -19.31
N ALA A 322 12.03 -38.86 -18.34
CA ALA A 322 10.91 -37.96 -18.15
C ALA A 322 10.76 -37.14 -19.44
N LYS A 323 9.84 -37.58 -20.31
CA LYS A 323 9.43 -36.85 -21.52
C LYS A 323 9.11 -35.42 -21.10
N ALA A 324 10.02 -34.51 -21.45
CA ALA A 324 9.84 -33.08 -21.34
C ALA A 324 8.54 -32.76 -22.09
N THR A 325 7.46 -32.58 -21.32
CA THR A 325 6.18 -32.17 -21.86
C THR A 325 6.45 -30.80 -22.46
N LYS A 326 6.26 -30.65 -23.78
CA LYS A 326 6.42 -29.38 -24.50
C LYS A 326 5.39 -28.39 -23.93
N ALA A 327 5.73 -27.76 -22.81
CA ALA A 327 4.97 -26.69 -22.21
C ALA A 327 5.08 -25.49 -23.17
N GLY A 328 3.92 -24.99 -23.62
CA GLY A 328 3.87 -23.88 -24.55
C GLY A 328 4.56 -22.66 -23.96
N TYR A 329 5.66 -22.23 -24.57
CA TYR A 329 6.33 -20.99 -24.23
C TYR A 329 5.41 -19.83 -24.61
N LYS A 330 4.80 -19.18 -23.62
CA LYS A 330 4.21 -17.85 -23.81
C LYS A 330 5.16 -16.84 -23.20
N ARG A 331 5.38 -15.73 -23.92
CA ARG A 331 6.25 -14.64 -23.50
C ARG A 331 5.43 -13.70 -22.60
N THR A 332 5.31 -14.03 -21.32
CA THR A 332 4.53 -13.21 -20.37
C THR A 332 5.39 -12.88 -19.15
N GLN A 333 5.72 -11.60 -18.96
CA GLN A 333 6.35 -11.18 -17.72
C GLN A 333 5.43 -11.49 -16.54
N PRO A 334 5.95 -12.00 -15.41
CA PRO A 334 5.13 -12.42 -14.28
C PRO A 334 4.34 -11.25 -13.66
N PHE A 335 4.84 -10.04 -13.81
CA PHE A 335 4.25 -8.83 -13.25
C PHE A 335 3.17 -8.26 -14.18
N LYS A 336 1.93 -8.74 -14.07
CA LYS A 336 0.78 -8.27 -14.87
C LYS A 336 0.67 -6.74 -14.94
N LEU A 337 0.95 -6.02 -13.84
CA LEU A 337 0.90 -4.55 -13.79
C LEU A 337 2.09 -3.86 -14.47
N LEU A 338 3.25 -4.52 -14.48
CA LEU A 338 4.47 -4.00 -15.10
C LEU A 338 4.56 -4.39 -16.59
N THR A 339 3.63 -5.21 -17.09
CA THR A 339 3.49 -5.48 -18.53
C THR A 339 3.21 -4.21 -19.32
N TRP A 340 3.51 -4.23 -20.62
CA TRP A 340 3.18 -3.14 -21.54
C TRP A 340 1.70 -2.73 -21.43
N TRP A 341 0.79 -3.72 -21.40
CA TRP A 341 -0.65 -3.46 -21.27
C TRP A 341 -1.02 -2.81 -19.93
N GLY A 342 -0.45 -3.31 -18.82
CA GLY A 342 -0.69 -2.76 -17.48
C GLY A 342 -0.26 -1.30 -17.36
N ARG A 343 0.90 -0.95 -17.93
CA ARG A 343 1.39 0.43 -17.96
C ARG A 343 0.53 1.34 -18.82
N CYS A 344 0.16 0.91 -20.02
CA CYS A 344 -0.73 1.68 -20.89
C CYS A 344 -2.09 1.93 -20.23
N LEU A 345 -2.65 0.92 -19.56
CA LEU A 345 -3.91 1.06 -18.83
C LEU A 345 -3.78 2.05 -17.66
N LEU A 346 -2.71 1.98 -16.86
CA LEU A 346 -2.49 2.94 -15.77
C LEU A 346 -2.30 4.36 -16.28
N ILE A 347 -1.49 4.55 -17.34
CA ILE A 347 -1.28 5.86 -17.96
C ILE A 347 -2.61 6.39 -18.48
N PHE A 348 -3.41 5.57 -19.15
CA PHE A 348 -4.73 5.95 -19.65
C PHE A 348 -5.63 6.42 -18.50
N VAL A 349 -5.74 5.64 -17.42
CA VAL A 349 -6.55 6.01 -16.25
C VAL A 349 -6.06 7.31 -15.62
N PHE A 350 -4.76 7.48 -15.38
CA PHE A 350 -4.23 8.70 -14.78
C PHE A 350 -4.40 9.92 -15.70
N THR A 351 -4.25 9.73 -17.01
CA THR A 351 -4.48 10.79 -18.01
C THR A 351 -5.94 11.18 -18.07
N CYS A 352 -6.89 10.23 -17.99
CA CYS A 352 -8.31 10.55 -17.91
C CYS A 352 -8.63 11.41 -16.68
N ILE A 353 -8.08 11.06 -15.51
CA ILE A 353 -8.28 11.84 -14.28
C ILE A 353 -7.66 13.23 -14.42
N LEU A 354 -6.45 13.32 -14.96
CA LEU A 354 -5.79 14.60 -15.21
C LEU A 354 -6.61 15.48 -16.16
N ILE A 355 -7.13 14.92 -17.25
CA ILE A 355 -7.98 15.64 -18.21
C ILE A 355 -9.23 16.16 -17.51
N ILE A 356 -9.90 15.34 -16.69
CA ILE A 356 -11.08 15.76 -15.93
C ILE A 356 -10.77 16.95 -15.02
N LEU A 357 -9.65 16.90 -14.27
CA LEU A 357 -9.25 17.99 -13.38
C LEU A 357 -8.88 19.27 -14.15
N THR A 358 -8.17 19.15 -15.26
CA THR A 358 -7.82 20.31 -16.10
C THR A 358 -9.04 20.90 -16.81
N TYR A 359 -9.99 20.05 -17.22
CA TYR A 359 -11.23 20.47 -17.86
C TYR A 359 -12.06 21.33 -16.91
N TYR A 360 -12.23 20.85 -15.67
CA TYR A 360 -12.90 21.55 -14.58
C TYR A 360 -12.28 22.94 -14.34
N GLU A 361 -10.96 23.01 -14.20
CA GLU A 361 -10.26 24.29 -13.97
C GLU A 361 -10.37 25.26 -15.16
N SER A 362 -10.36 24.73 -16.39
CA SER A 362 -10.36 25.57 -17.61
C SER A 362 -11.75 26.06 -18.04
N THR A 363 -12.82 25.44 -17.54
CA THR A 363 -14.18 25.63 -18.06
C THR A 363 -15.06 26.37 -17.07
N THR A 364 -15.36 27.64 -17.33
CA THR A 364 -16.30 28.44 -16.51
C THR A 364 -17.76 28.31 -16.96
N SER A 365 -18.13 27.23 -17.67
CA SER A 365 -19.46 27.08 -18.27
C SER A 365 -20.38 26.20 -17.42
N ASP A 366 -21.63 26.60 -17.23
CA ASP A 366 -22.66 25.87 -16.47
C ASP A 366 -23.11 24.57 -17.17
N THR A 367 -22.23 23.56 -17.17
CA THR A 367 -22.54 22.21 -17.69
C THR A 367 -23.13 21.32 -16.59
N ARG A 368 -23.78 20.22 -16.98
CA ARG A 368 -24.27 19.21 -16.01
C ARG A 368 -23.15 18.59 -15.16
N PHE A 369 -21.93 18.55 -15.69
CA PHE A 369 -20.76 18.06 -14.96
C PHE A 369 -20.33 19.08 -13.90
N GLU A 370 -20.24 20.37 -14.26
CA GLU A 370 -19.97 21.45 -13.30
C GLU A 370 -21.02 21.48 -12.19
N ARG A 371 -22.32 21.38 -12.53
CA ARG A 371 -23.39 21.27 -11.52
C ARG A 371 -23.28 20.06 -10.59
N PHE A 372 -22.66 18.97 -11.05
CA PHE A 372 -22.39 17.80 -10.22
C PHE A 372 -21.18 18.05 -9.32
N MET A 373 -20.10 18.62 -9.86
CA MET A 373 -18.89 19.00 -9.11
C MET A 373 -19.17 20.06 -8.04
N ASP A 374 -20.04 21.02 -8.36
CA ASP A 374 -20.45 22.13 -7.49
C ASP A 374 -21.60 21.74 -6.56
N SER A 375 -22.05 20.48 -6.60
CA SER A 375 -23.12 20.03 -5.72
C SER A 375 -22.64 19.97 -4.28
N GLN A 376 -23.28 20.75 -3.40
CA GLN A 376 -23.01 20.74 -1.95
C GLN A 376 -23.54 19.48 -1.24
N GLY A 377 -23.92 18.46 -2.00
CA GLY A 377 -24.47 17.21 -1.48
C GLY A 377 -23.38 16.23 -1.05
N PHE A 378 -23.78 15.24 -0.26
CA PHE A 378 -22.91 14.12 0.10
C PHE A 378 -22.49 13.34 -1.15
N GLY A 379 -21.18 13.16 -1.36
CA GLY A 379 -20.65 12.13 -2.26
C GLY A 379 -19.57 12.58 -3.24
N VAL A 380 -19.47 13.87 -3.58
CA VAL A 380 -18.45 14.33 -4.53
C VAL A 380 -17.06 14.29 -3.87
N ASN A 381 -16.93 14.82 -2.65
CA ASN A 381 -15.67 14.81 -1.91
C ASN A 381 -15.26 13.36 -1.61
N PHE A 382 -16.22 12.52 -1.21
CA PHE A 382 -16.02 11.08 -1.03
C PHE A 382 -15.46 10.43 -2.29
N PHE A 383 -16.10 10.67 -3.44
CA PHE A 383 -15.72 10.06 -4.71
C PHE A 383 -14.30 10.45 -5.13
N PHE A 384 -13.97 11.74 -5.10
CA PHE A 384 -12.63 12.23 -5.48
C PHE A 384 -11.54 11.80 -4.49
N THR A 385 -11.85 11.80 -3.20
CA THR A 385 -10.93 11.28 -2.17
C THR A 385 -10.69 9.77 -2.36
N ALA A 386 -11.76 9.00 -2.59
CA ALA A 386 -11.68 7.56 -2.86
C ALA A 386 -10.88 7.28 -4.14
N LEU A 387 -11.07 8.08 -5.18
CA LEU A 387 -10.28 8.04 -6.41
C LEU A 387 -8.79 8.27 -6.12
N GLY A 388 -8.46 9.24 -5.26
CA GLY A 388 -7.09 9.48 -4.78
C GLY A 388 -6.49 8.28 -4.07
N VAL A 389 -7.23 7.66 -3.15
CA VAL A 389 -6.79 6.44 -2.44
C VAL A 389 -6.51 5.30 -3.43
N VAL A 390 -7.40 5.11 -4.41
CA VAL A 390 -7.25 4.10 -5.48
C VAL A 390 -6.05 4.41 -6.37
N VAL A 391 -5.84 5.65 -6.79
CA VAL A 391 -4.67 6.03 -7.62
C VAL A 391 -3.36 5.87 -6.84
N GLY A 392 -3.32 6.29 -5.58
CA GLY A 392 -2.16 6.16 -4.70
C GLY A 392 -1.76 4.70 -4.49
N ALA A 393 -2.73 3.83 -4.20
CA ALA A 393 -2.46 2.40 -4.10
C ALA A 393 -1.91 1.83 -5.43
N CYS A 394 -2.31 2.35 -6.61
CA CYS A 394 -1.94 1.81 -7.93
C CYS A 394 -0.45 2.02 -8.13
N MET A 395 0.02 3.22 -7.77
CA MET A 395 1.43 3.52 -7.74
C MET A 395 2.19 2.74 -6.68
N GLU A 396 1.60 2.46 -5.52
CA GLU A 396 2.22 1.57 -4.52
C GLU A 396 2.44 0.15 -5.07
N MET A 397 1.49 -0.38 -5.82
CA MET A 397 1.62 -1.70 -6.46
C MET A 397 2.72 -1.69 -7.54
N VAL A 398 2.84 -0.62 -8.32
CA VAL A 398 3.96 -0.45 -9.25
C VAL A 398 5.27 -0.40 -8.50
N PHE A 399 5.37 0.41 -7.43
CA PHE A 399 6.55 0.50 -6.58
C PHE A 399 6.98 -0.86 -6.04
N ARG A 400 6.07 -1.63 -5.45
CA ARG A 400 6.39 -2.98 -4.93
C ARG A 400 6.85 -3.94 -6.03
N SER A 401 6.29 -3.80 -7.23
CA SER A 401 6.72 -4.59 -8.39
C SER A 401 8.17 -4.30 -8.74
N VAL A 402 8.53 -3.02 -8.80
CA VAL A 402 9.88 -2.58 -9.10
C VAL A 402 10.85 -2.92 -7.97
N ALA A 403 10.44 -2.73 -6.71
CA ALA A 403 11.22 -3.00 -5.51
C ALA A 403 11.73 -4.45 -5.42
N ILE A 404 10.89 -5.43 -5.79
CA ILE A 404 11.26 -6.85 -5.75
C ILE A 404 12.22 -7.20 -6.91
N ILE A 405 12.08 -6.55 -8.06
CA ILE A 405 12.92 -6.79 -9.25
C ILE A 405 14.26 -6.05 -9.15
N SER A 406 14.29 -4.91 -8.48
CA SER A 406 15.45 -4.03 -8.32
C SER A 406 16.78 -4.75 -8.09
N PRO A 407 16.92 -5.61 -7.05
CA PRO A 407 18.20 -6.28 -6.80
C PRO A 407 18.65 -7.17 -7.96
N TYR A 408 17.71 -7.83 -8.66
CA TYR A 408 18.02 -8.65 -9.83
C TYR A 408 18.38 -7.82 -11.06
N LEU A 409 17.71 -6.68 -11.29
CA LEU A 409 18.06 -5.76 -12.38
C LEU A 409 19.49 -5.25 -12.22
N GLN A 410 19.89 -4.90 -10.99
CA GLN A 410 21.24 -4.45 -10.72
C GLN A 410 22.27 -5.55 -10.91
N LEU A 411 21.99 -6.75 -10.41
CA LEU A 411 22.80 -7.94 -10.61
C LEU A 411 22.91 -8.37 -12.09
N SER A 412 21.92 -8.04 -12.92
CA SER A 412 21.92 -8.31 -14.36
C SER A 412 22.84 -7.38 -15.14
N ASN A 413 23.03 -6.15 -14.66
CA ASN A 413 23.82 -5.13 -15.35
C ASN A 413 25.27 -5.09 -14.84
N HIS A 414 25.47 -5.33 -13.54
CA HIS A 414 26.76 -5.23 -12.89
C HIS A 414 26.95 -6.33 -11.84
N ASN A 415 28.17 -6.84 -11.75
CA ASN A 415 28.55 -7.75 -10.67
C ASN A 415 28.77 -6.95 -9.38
N LEU A 416 27.97 -7.25 -8.36
CA LEU A 416 27.89 -6.45 -7.14
C LEU A 416 28.31 -7.27 -5.92
N GLN A 417 28.96 -6.60 -4.98
CA GLN A 417 29.27 -7.15 -3.65
C GLN A 417 27.98 -7.43 -2.87
N ALA A 418 28.06 -8.37 -1.92
CA ALA A 418 26.92 -8.82 -1.13
C ALA A 418 26.09 -7.69 -0.47
N GLU A 419 26.78 -6.67 0.05
CA GLU A 419 26.15 -5.53 0.75
C GLU A 419 25.20 -4.71 -0.13
N ARG A 420 25.47 -4.68 -1.44
CA ARG A 420 24.69 -3.91 -2.41
C ARG A 420 23.74 -4.77 -3.25
N SER A 421 23.70 -6.08 -3.01
CA SER A 421 22.91 -7.02 -3.80
C SER A 421 22.14 -8.02 -2.93
N ILE A 422 22.74 -9.17 -2.62
CA ILE A 422 22.03 -10.35 -2.09
C ILE A 422 21.57 -10.19 -0.63
N LEU A 423 22.20 -9.29 0.14
CA LEU A 423 21.84 -9.01 1.54
C LEU A 423 20.64 -8.05 1.66
N LEU A 424 20.31 -7.33 0.60
CA LEU A 424 19.22 -6.36 0.62
C LEU A 424 17.87 -7.07 0.50
N SER A 425 17.00 -6.81 1.48
CA SER A 425 15.59 -7.21 1.38
C SER A 425 14.83 -6.19 0.54
N PRO A 426 13.87 -6.61 -0.31
CA PRO A 426 13.01 -5.69 -1.04
C PRO A 426 12.34 -4.69 -0.08
N PRO A 427 12.32 -3.38 -0.40
CA PRO A 427 11.68 -2.39 0.44
C PRO A 427 10.17 -2.68 0.52
N THR A 428 9.65 -2.84 1.73
CA THR A 428 8.22 -3.11 1.95
C THR A 428 7.36 -1.86 1.83
N ASN A 429 7.99 -0.67 1.90
CA ASN A 429 7.31 0.60 1.90
C ASN A 429 8.12 1.67 1.15
N ALA A 430 7.46 2.74 0.70
CA ALA A 430 8.07 3.75 -0.14
C ALA A 430 9.16 4.58 0.57
N PHE A 431 9.02 4.89 1.87
CA PHE A 431 10.08 5.59 2.62
C PHE A 431 11.38 4.77 2.67
N TYR A 432 11.27 3.48 2.95
CA TYR A 432 12.39 2.55 2.91
C TYR A 432 12.87 2.33 1.47
N GLY A 433 12.01 2.53 0.48
CA GLY A 433 12.36 2.59 -0.95
C GLY A 433 13.37 3.70 -1.26
N ILE A 434 13.18 4.90 -0.71
CA ILE A 434 14.15 6.02 -0.87
C ILE A 434 15.48 5.64 -0.24
N TYR A 435 15.46 5.13 1.00
CA TYR A 435 16.68 4.69 1.70
C TYR A 435 17.40 3.57 0.93
N SER A 436 16.65 2.57 0.47
CA SER A 436 17.17 1.47 -0.35
C SER A 436 17.76 1.98 -1.67
N ALA A 437 17.12 2.95 -2.32
CA ALA A 437 17.59 3.54 -3.57
C ALA A 437 18.93 4.27 -3.39
N VAL A 438 19.13 4.94 -2.25
CA VAL A 438 20.42 5.56 -1.90
C VAL A 438 21.49 4.48 -1.67
N CYS A 439 21.17 3.41 -0.95
CA CYS A 439 22.09 2.30 -0.71
C CYS A 439 22.49 1.56 -2.00
N GLN A 440 21.52 1.34 -2.88
CA GLN A 440 21.67 0.65 -4.17
C GLN A 440 22.20 1.56 -5.28
N ARG A 441 22.22 2.89 -5.08
CA ARG A 441 22.51 3.91 -6.12
C ARG A 441 21.59 3.80 -7.35
N GLN A 442 20.30 3.52 -7.13
CA GLN A 442 19.32 3.38 -8.21
C GLN A 442 18.33 4.55 -8.22
N LEU A 443 18.58 5.53 -9.09
CA LEU A 443 17.77 6.76 -9.18
C LEU A 443 16.30 6.49 -9.50
N PHE A 444 16.02 5.54 -10.40
CA PHE A 444 14.64 5.21 -10.80
C PHE A 444 13.79 4.73 -9.62
N LEU A 445 14.34 3.87 -8.76
CA LEU A 445 13.65 3.40 -7.54
C LEU A 445 13.40 4.54 -6.56
N GLY A 446 14.35 5.48 -6.45
CA GLY A 446 14.22 6.69 -5.62
C GLY A 446 13.13 7.63 -6.11
N ILE A 447 13.08 7.93 -7.41
CA ILE A 447 12.03 8.77 -8.00
C ILE A 447 10.67 8.08 -7.87
N LEU A 448 10.60 6.78 -8.17
CA LEU A 448 9.35 6.02 -8.05
C LEU A 448 8.82 6.01 -6.61
N SER A 449 9.69 5.76 -5.62
CA SER A 449 9.31 5.79 -4.20
C SER A 449 8.84 7.17 -3.75
N PHE A 450 9.54 8.24 -4.15
CA PHE A 450 9.11 9.60 -3.86
C PHE A 450 7.72 9.91 -4.44
N THR A 451 7.50 9.57 -5.72
CA THR A 451 6.19 9.75 -6.37
C THR A 451 5.10 8.91 -5.73
N THR A 452 5.40 7.70 -5.26
CA THR A 452 4.45 6.87 -4.50
C THR A 452 4.07 7.52 -3.17
N ILE A 453 5.02 8.14 -2.45
CA ILE A 453 4.72 8.85 -1.20
C ILE A 453 3.76 10.02 -1.46
N LEU A 454 4.02 10.82 -2.51
CA LEU A 454 3.12 11.91 -2.90
C LEU A 454 1.73 11.39 -3.30
N GLY A 455 1.70 10.32 -4.09
CA GLY A 455 0.45 9.70 -4.53
C GLY A 455 -0.37 9.06 -3.42
N GLU A 456 0.27 8.51 -2.40
CA GLU A 456 -0.42 7.85 -1.29
C GLU A 456 -0.83 8.83 -0.19
N LEU A 457 0.02 9.80 0.14
CA LEU A 457 -0.21 10.69 1.28
C LEU A 457 -0.87 12.01 0.88
N VAL A 458 -0.44 12.62 -0.22
CA VAL A 458 -0.84 13.99 -0.59
C VAL A 458 -2.05 13.97 -1.51
N LEU A 459 -2.08 13.08 -2.50
CA LEU A 459 -3.13 13.05 -3.51
C LEU A 459 -4.57 12.86 -2.96
N PRO A 460 -4.85 11.95 -2.00
CA PRO A 460 -6.21 11.83 -1.46
C PRO A 460 -6.66 13.10 -0.73
N VAL A 461 -5.73 13.74 -0.01
CA VAL A 461 -5.99 14.98 0.72
C VAL A 461 -6.23 16.13 -0.25
N THR A 462 -5.43 16.27 -1.31
CA THR A 462 -5.63 17.37 -2.26
C THR A 462 -6.87 17.18 -3.11
N LEU A 463 -7.23 15.94 -3.47
CA LEU A 463 -8.44 15.63 -4.22
C LEU A 463 -9.73 15.84 -3.43
N SER A 464 -9.71 15.75 -2.10
CA SER A 464 -10.90 16.03 -1.29
C SER A 464 -11.36 17.49 -1.36
N HIS A 465 -10.46 18.39 -1.75
CA HIS A 465 -10.64 19.84 -1.83
C HIS A 465 -10.73 20.38 -3.27
N VAL A 466 -10.79 19.49 -4.27
CA VAL A 466 -10.99 19.86 -5.68
C VAL A 466 -12.42 20.32 -5.99
N PRO A 467 -13.47 19.57 -5.63
CA PRO A 467 -14.83 19.98 -5.96
C PRO A 467 -15.20 21.29 -5.26
N PHE A 468 -15.68 22.27 -6.03
CA PHE A 468 -16.02 23.59 -5.51
C PHE A 468 -17.19 23.50 -4.55
N SER A 469 -16.93 23.85 -3.29
CA SER A 469 -17.98 24.21 -2.36
C SER A 469 -18.07 25.74 -2.32
N LEU A 470 -19.28 26.32 -2.37
CA LEU A 470 -19.53 27.78 -2.27
C LEU A 470 -18.96 28.44 -0.98
N ILE A 471 -18.36 27.62 -0.10
CA ILE A 471 -17.92 27.95 1.23
C ILE A 471 -16.41 27.63 1.42
N GLU A 472 -15.77 27.08 0.40
CA GLU A 472 -14.32 26.89 0.34
C GLU A 472 -13.64 28.16 -0.20
N THR A 473 -12.45 28.46 0.32
CA THR A 473 -11.68 29.60 -0.17
C THR A 473 -11.19 29.28 -1.57
N TYR A 474 -11.56 30.08 -2.58
CA TYR A 474 -11.14 29.90 -3.98
C TYR A 474 -9.62 29.67 -4.14
N LYS A 475 -8.79 30.34 -3.33
CA LYS A 475 -7.34 30.16 -3.32
C LYS A 475 -6.91 28.74 -2.89
N THR A 476 -7.60 28.16 -1.92
CA THR A 476 -7.32 26.82 -1.37
C THR A 476 -7.58 25.76 -2.42
N GLN A 477 -8.78 25.78 -3.00
CA GLN A 477 -9.17 24.87 -4.07
C GLN A 477 -8.20 24.98 -5.26
N LEU A 478 -7.88 26.20 -5.71
CA LEU A 478 -6.95 26.43 -6.81
C LEU A 478 -5.59 25.74 -6.55
N VAL A 479 -5.00 25.96 -5.37
CA VAL A 479 -3.72 25.35 -4.99
C VAL A 479 -3.82 23.82 -4.94
N CYS A 480 -4.89 23.27 -4.35
CA CYS A 480 -5.12 21.83 -4.26
C CYS A 480 -5.31 21.16 -5.63
N THR A 481 -6.02 21.81 -6.56
CA THR A 481 -6.22 21.34 -7.93
C THR A 481 -4.91 21.32 -8.70
N TRP A 482 -4.15 22.42 -8.70
CA TRP A 482 -2.85 22.49 -9.39
C TRP A 482 -1.83 21.52 -8.80
N LEU A 483 -1.82 21.35 -7.47
CA LEU A 483 -0.97 20.36 -6.81
C LEU A 483 -1.35 18.93 -7.20
N SER A 484 -2.64 18.61 -7.27
CA SER A 484 -3.12 17.29 -7.72
C SER A 484 -2.74 17.02 -9.18
N ILE A 485 -2.89 18.01 -10.06
CA ILE A 485 -2.46 17.93 -11.47
C ILE A 485 -0.95 17.70 -11.56
N ALA A 486 -0.15 18.40 -10.77
CA ALA A 486 1.31 18.23 -10.73
C ALA A 486 1.72 16.81 -10.28
N ILE A 487 1.08 16.28 -9.22
CA ILE A 487 1.34 14.92 -8.72
C ILE A 487 0.94 13.87 -9.77
N LEU A 488 -0.23 14.00 -10.41
CA LEU A 488 -0.68 13.10 -11.47
C LEU A 488 0.24 13.16 -12.70
N GLY A 489 0.67 14.35 -13.10
CA GLY A 489 1.66 14.54 -14.17
C GLY A 489 2.98 13.84 -13.85
N LEU A 490 3.47 13.97 -12.61
CA LEU A 490 4.66 13.27 -12.14
C LEU A 490 4.48 11.74 -12.16
N MET A 491 3.31 11.23 -11.73
CA MET A 491 2.98 9.80 -11.80
C MET A 491 3.02 9.28 -13.23
N ILE A 492 2.43 10.01 -14.18
CA ILE A 492 2.44 9.66 -15.62
C ILE A 492 3.87 9.66 -16.16
N LEU A 493 4.68 10.67 -15.83
CA LEU A 493 6.08 10.76 -16.26
C LEU A 493 6.89 9.56 -15.76
N VAL A 494 6.75 9.17 -14.50
CA VAL A 494 7.44 8.00 -13.93
C VAL A 494 6.99 6.70 -14.61
N LEU A 495 5.70 6.54 -14.89
CA LEU A 495 5.20 5.39 -15.65
C LEU A 495 5.74 5.36 -17.09
N ALA A 496 5.85 6.53 -17.74
CA ALA A 496 6.45 6.65 -19.05
C ALA A 496 7.95 6.30 -19.02
N ALA A 497 8.69 6.80 -18.03
CA ALA A 497 10.11 6.49 -17.82
C ALA A 497 10.35 4.99 -17.56
N SER A 498 9.36 4.28 -17.00
CA SER A 498 9.42 2.82 -16.82
C SER A 498 9.60 2.07 -18.15
N PHE A 499 9.11 2.59 -19.27
CA PHE A 499 9.30 1.99 -20.61
C PHE A 499 10.75 2.09 -21.11
N LEU A 500 11.48 3.11 -20.67
CA LEU A 500 12.89 3.29 -21.01
C LEU A 500 13.80 2.34 -20.23
N THR A 501 13.33 1.80 -19.12
CA THR A 501 14.08 0.83 -18.31
C THR A 501 13.94 -0.57 -18.91
N THR A 502 15.07 -1.18 -19.28
CA THR A 502 15.13 -2.58 -19.71
C THR A 502 15.02 -3.50 -18.50
N TRP A 503 13.96 -4.29 -18.42
CA TRP A 503 13.72 -5.20 -17.30
C TRP A 503 14.37 -6.56 -17.56
N PRO A 504 15.03 -7.17 -16.55
CA PRO A 504 15.69 -8.46 -16.72
C PRO A 504 14.65 -9.53 -17.05
N HIS A 505 15.05 -10.50 -17.88
CA HIS A 505 14.19 -11.64 -18.18
C HIS A 505 14.03 -12.51 -16.93
N MET A 506 12.79 -12.67 -16.47
CA MET A 506 12.44 -13.41 -15.26
C MET A 506 11.40 -14.47 -15.59
N PRO A 507 11.79 -15.76 -15.69
CA PRO A 507 10.87 -16.81 -16.07
C PRO A 507 9.85 -17.20 -15.00
N VAL A 508 10.14 -16.94 -13.71
CA VAL A 508 9.32 -17.31 -12.56
C VAL A 508 9.12 -16.09 -11.66
N ASP A 509 7.95 -15.93 -11.05
CA ASP A 509 7.69 -14.77 -10.18
C ASP A 509 8.43 -14.86 -8.82
N PRO A 510 9.40 -13.97 -8.52
CA PRO A 510 10.13 -13.95 -7.26
C PRO A 510 9.29 -13.52 -6.05
N ARG A 511 8.02 -13.10 -6.24
CA ARG A 511 7.09 -12.79 -5.14
C ARG A 511 6.64 -14.00 -4.33
N THR A 512 6.85 -15.20 -4.87
CA THR A 512 6.55 -16.45 -4.18
C THR A 512 7.84 -17.02 -3.59
N VAL A 513 7.75 -17.74 -2.47
CA VAL A 513 8.92 -18.38 -1.86
C VAL A 513 9.58 -19.36 -2.84
N ALA A 514 8.77 -20.18 -3.52
CA ALA A 514 9.24 -21.10 -4.55
C ALA A 514 9.91 -20.38 -5.73
N GLY A 515 9.36 -19.24 -6.16
CA GLY A 515 9.95 -18.46 -7.24
C GLY A 515 11.26 -17.76 -6.84
N ALA A 516 11.35 -17.22 -5.63
CA ALA A 516 12.60 -16.68 -5.11
C ALA A 516 13.68 -17.77 -4.98
N MET A 517 13.29 -18.97 -4.51
CA MET A 517 14.17 -20.13 -4.40
C MET A 517 14.60 -20.70 -5.76
N PHE A 518 13.74 -20.63 -6.78
CA PHE A 518 14.05 -21.08 -8.14
C PHE A 518 15.29 -20.39 -8.73
N TYR A 519 15.54 -19.12 -8.38
CA TYR A 519 16.69 -18.36 -8.84
C TYR A 519 18.01 -18.70 -8.14
N VAL A 520 17.97 -19.45 -7.04
CA VAL A 520 19.16 -19.79 -6.23
C VAL A 520 19.38 -21.30 -6.09
N CYS A 521 18.41 -22.15 -6.41
CA CYS A 521 18.45 -23.59 -6.09
C CYS A 521 19.60 -24.39 -6.74
N ASP A 522 20.19 -23.87 -7.81
CA ASP A 522 21.31 -24.49 -8.54
C ASP A 522 22.59 -23.65 -8.57
N SER A 523 22.65 -22.65 -7.70
CA SER A 523 23.77 -21.71 -7.57
C SER A 523 24.91 -22.30 -6.74
N TRP A 524 26.16 -21.99 -7.09
CA TRP A 524 27.33 -22.31 -6.27
C TRP A 524 27.35 -21.52 -4.96
N MET A 525 26.68 -20.36 -4.91
CA MET A 525 26.51 -19.55 -3.70
C MET A 525 25.91 -20.34 -2.53
N LEU A 526 25.08 -21.37 -2.79
CA LEU A 526 24.45 -22.16 -1.73
C LEU A 526 25.46 -22.81 -0.77
N GLU A 527 26.63 -23.24 -1.28
CA GLU A 527 27.67 -23.82 -0.42
C GLU A 527 28.20 -22.84 0.62
N THR A 528 28.33 -21.56 0.23
CA THR A 528 28.83 -20.50 1.12
C THR A 528 27.83 -20.09 2.18
N LEU A 529 26.54 -20.38 1.97
CA LEU A 529 25.46 -19.97 2.86
C LEU A 529 24.99 -21.11 3.79
N GLN A 530 25.72 -22.23 3.80
CA GLN A 530 25.39 -23.38 4.64
C GLN A 530 25.48 -23.02 6.13
N GLY A 531 24.45 -23.38 6.90
CA GLY A 531 24.38 -23.10 8.34
C GLY A 531 23.94 -21.68 8.71
N MET A 532 23.80 -20.78 7.74
CA MET A 532 23.46 -19.37 7.99
C MET A 532 21.97 -19.08 8.22
N SER A 533 21.09 -20.08 8.07
CA SER A 533 19.64 -19.89 8.16
C SER A 533 19.10 -19.70 9.58
N THR A 534 19.83 -20.16 10.59
CA THR A 534 19.48 -19.99 12.01
C THR A 534 20.16 -18.77 12.65
N MET A 535 21.20 -18.22 12.00
CA MET A 535 21.99 -17.10 12.51
C MET A 535 21.19 -15.81 12.60
N SER A 536 21.66 -14.87 13.42
CA SER A 536 21.09 -13.53 13.46
C SER A 536 21.40 -12.76 12.17
N LYS A 537 20.60 -11.76 11.82
CA LYS A 537 20.82 -10.97 10.58
C LYS A 537 22.18 -10.29 10.61
N LYS A 538 22.60 -9.77 11.77
CA LYS A 538 23.89 -9.07 11.90
C LYS A 538 25.05 -10.03 11.66
N ASP A 539 25.02 -11.20 12.28
CA ASP A 539 26.11 -12.18 12.18
C ASP A 539 26.18 -12.78 10.77
N ARG A 540 25.04 -13.14 10.18
CA ARG A 540 24.98 -13.61 8.80
C ARG A 540 25.48 -12.56 7.82
N ASP A 541 24.98 -11.33 7.94
CA ASP A 541 25.36 -10.26 7.02
C ASP A 541 26.85 -9.92 7.18
N LEU A 542 27.42 -10.06 8.38
CA LEU A 542 28.86 -9.93 8.64
C LEU A 542 29.65 -11.06 7.93
N ASP A 543 29.30 -12.32 8.15
CA ASP A 543 30.00 -13.47 7.56
C ASP A 543 30.00 -13.41 6.03
N VAL A 544 28.84 -13.10 5.43
CA VAL A 544 28.74 -12.97 3.97
C VAL A 544 29.58 -11.81 3.43
N ARG A 545 29.77 -10.72 4.21
CA ARG A 545 30.68 -9.62 3.83
C ARG A 545 32.14 -10.04 3.88
N HIS A 546 32.51 -10.86 4.86
CA HIS A 546 33.88 -11.35 4.99
C HIS A 546 34.32 -12.21 3.80
N LEU A 547 33.39 -12.90 3.14
CA LEU A 547 33.68 -13.69 1.94
C LEU A 547 34.18 -12.84 0.75
N ARG A 548 33.89 -11.52 0.73
CA ARG A 548 34.29 -10.57 -0.33
C ARG A 548 33.94 -11.02 -1.76
N LEU A 549 32.95 -11.89 -1.91
CA LEU A 549 32.49 -12.39 -3.20
C LEU A 549 31.62 -11.35 -3.93
N ARG A 550 31.62 -11.45 -5.25
CA ARG A 550 30.72 -10.70 -6.13
C ARG A 550 29.66 -11.63 -6.69
N TYR A 551 28.48 -11.07 -6.92
CA TYR A 551 27.31 -11.80 -7.39
C TYR A 551 26.80 -11.17 -8.67
N GLY A 552 26.28 -12.00 -9.56
CA GLY A 552 25.63 -11.59 -10.81
C GLY A 552 24.32 -12.35 -11.03
N TYR A 553 23.46 -11.81 -11.88
CA TYR A 553 22.21 -12.44 -12.31
C TYR A 553 22.27 -12.68 -13.82
N GLY A 554 21.99 -13.90 -14.26
CA GLY A 554 22.03 -14.22 -15.68
C GLY A 554 21.93 -15.72 -15.94
N HIS A 555 22.47 -16.11 -17.08
CA HIS A 555 22.59 -17.52 -17.47
C HIS A 555 23.69 -18.17 -16.63
N LEU A 556 23.33 -19.20 -15.87
CA LEU A 556 24.25 -20.02 -15.09
C LEU A 556 24.15 -21.48 -15.52
N SER A 557 25.29 -22.17 -15.53
CA SER A 557 25.35 -23.62 -15.62
C SER A 557 25.16 -24.18 -14.22
N GLY A 558 24.08 -24.91 -13.99
CA GLY A 558 23.71 -25.40 -12.67
C GLY A 558 24.83 -26.21 -12.02
N ALA A 559 25.19 -25.86 -10.77
CA ALA A 559 26.32 -26.44 -10.05
C ALA A 559 26.27 -27.98 -9.96
N VAL A 560 25.07 -28.54 -9.86
CA VAL A 560 24.86 -30.00 -9.77
C VAL A 560 24.17 -30.55 -11.02
N SER A 561 23.20 -29.82 -11.58
CA SER A 561 22.43 -30.32 -12.72
C SER A 561 23.21 -30.24 -14.05
N GLY A 562 24.24 -29.41 -14.16
CA GLY A 562 24.96 -29.12 -15.41
C GLY A 562 24.10 -28.47 -16.51
N LYS A 563 22.83 -28.15 -16.22
CA LYS A 563 21.90 -27.52 -17.17
C LYS A 563 21.99 -26.00 -17.06
N GLU A 564 21.92 -25.33 -18.21
CA GLU A 564 21.79 -23.88 -18.23
C GLU A 564 20.43 -23.44 -17.71
N ARG A 565 20.41 -22.41 -16.88
CA ARG A 565 19.19 -21.78 -16.34
C ARG A 565 19.46 -20.33 -15.97
N VAL A 566 18.39 -19.58 -15.73
CA VAL A 566 18.51 -18.21 -15.21
C VAL A 566 18.54 -18.22 -13.68
N GLY A 567 19.49 -17.51 -13.08
CA GLY A 567 19.59 -17.40 -11.62
C GLY A 567 20.67 -16.44 -11.15
N VAL A 568 20.87 -16.41 -9.83
CA VAL A 568 21.91 -15.62 -9.16
C VAL A 568 23.05 -16.53 -8.77
N ASP A 569 24.28 -16.16 -9.13
CA ASP A 569 25.47 -16.93 -8.76
C ASP A 569 26.66 -16.03 -8.40
N VAL A 570 27.70 -16.67 -7.85
CA VAL A 570 29.00 -16.05 -7.61
C VAL A 570 29.71 -15.83 -8.95
N CYS A 571 30.19 -14.61 -9.17
CA CYS A 571 30.94 -14.23 -10.35
C CYS A 571 32.38 -13.88 -9.97
N ASP A 572 33.33 -14.27 -10.81
CA ASP A 572 34.72 -13.87 -10.67
C ASP A 572 34.91 -12.41 -11.17
N ASP A 573 36.06 -11.79 -10.90
CA ASP A 573 36.35 -10.40 -11.28
C ASP A 573 36.28 -10.16 -12.81
N ARG A 574 36.35 -11.22 -13.63
CA ARG A 574 36.18 -11.18 -15.09
C ARG A 574 34.72 -11.30 -15.57
N GLY A 575 33.79 -11.54 -14.65
CA GLY A 575 32.36 -11.66 -14.95
C GLY A 575 31.91 -13.00 -15.53
N GLU A 576 32.78 -14.01 -15.54
CA GLU A 576 32.40 -15.39 -15.78
C GLU A 576 31.85 -16.02 -14.48
N ALA A 577 30.94 -16.98 -14.62
CA ALA A 577 30.47 -17.78 -13.49
C ALA A 577 31.69 -18.43 -12.82
N ALA A 578 31.95 -18.07 -11.56
CA ALA A 578 33.12 -18.58 -10.86
C ALA A 578 32.89 -20.07 -10.56
N VAL A 579 33.68 -20.96 -11.18
CA VAL A 579 33.79 -22.34 -10.71
C VAL A 579 34.67 -22.28 -9.47
N ILE A 580 34.04 -22.13 -8.29
CA ILE A 580 34.74 -22.17 -7.01
C ILE A 580 35.32 -23.58 -6.85
N THR A 581 36.58 -23.76 -7.24
CA THR A 581 37.30 -25.02 -7.00
C THR A 581 37.72 -25.07 -5.55
N ARG A 582 37.68 -26.26 -4.95
CA ARG A 582 37.93 -26.53 -3.52
C ARG A 582 39.28 -25.98 -3.00
N SER A 583 40.23 -25.67 -3.89
CA SER A 583 41.53 -25.07 -3.58
C SER A 583 41.47 -23.57 -3.26
N GLU A 584 40.48 -22.82 -3.75
CA GLU A 584 40.30 -21.39 -3.42
C GLU A 584 39.63 -21.16 -2.06
N LYS A 585 38.93 -22.18 -1.54
CA LYS A 585 38.33 -22.20 -0.19
C LYS A 585 39.37 -22.02 0.93
N LEU A 586 40.64 -22.36 0.66
CA LEU A 586 41.76 -22.18 1.59
C LEU A 586 42.48 -20.83 1.46
N ARG A 587 42.18 -20.03 0.43
CA ARG A 587 42.78 -18.69 0.25
C ARG A 587 41.97 -17.58 0.91
N TYR A 588 40.68 -17.80 1.17
CA TYR A 588 39.76 -16.80 1.71
C TYR A 588 39.12 -17.21 3.05
N GLY A 589 39.53 -18.34 3.63
CA GLY A 589 39.09 -18.82 4.95
C GLY A 589 39.99 -18.35 6.07
#